data_AF-A0AA40FG38-F1
#
_entry.id   AF-A0AA40FG38-F1
#
_cell.length_a   1.000
_cell.length_b   1.000
_cell.length_c   1.000
_cell.angle_alpha   90.00
_cell.angle_beta   90.00
_cell.angle_gamma   90.00
#
_symmetry.space_group_name_H-M   'P 1'
#
loop_
_entity.id
_entity.type
_entity.pdbx_description
1 polymer ?
#
loop_
_entity_poly.entity_id
_entity_poly.type
_entity_poly.pdbx_seq_one_letter_code
_entity_poly.pdbx_strand_id
1 'polypeptide(L)'
;MITRYYNQSFDRLENRHVQFSREQKSSAPHDIHYRHISNIVEKFNRDERIKASKNIAIREFAIDENEIRLTYHYHPGQFTRAMRTYIKPPLAERGERLVLNLSMMQGYTPLDESEKSLHLLYELETELKKEDVSVSQVRAAEKEMYAFLETRNKEYLLPTLSISIYDKLREPESLTEALVKTKSQEDITEDIDYLKPYLARLGNPLELSNIDAYFVQYTCLNDYKQLLVQRANKILREFDRYSQELIKTQALLTQEGDVTREEEENLLEKINEINFHLQMLETRLNRHRDLVPIRYEMLMDHLQQSPHLAILRGDSNNK
;
A
#
# COMPACT_ATOMS: atom_id res chain seq x y z
N MET A 1 -0.81 -22.83 12.70
CA MET A 1 0.58 -22.32 12.73
C MET A 1 0.75 -21.33 11.60
N ILE A 2 1.38 -20.18 11.85
CA ILE A 2 1.74 -19.17 10.85
C ILE A 2 3.21 -18.83 11.02
N THR A 3 3.97 -18.72 9.93
CA THR A 3 5.36 -18.24 9.96
C THR A 3 5.51 -17.13 8.93
N ARG A 4 6.06 -15.99 9.34
CA ARG A 4 6.33 -14.83 8.49
C ARG A 4 7.82 -14.51 8.52
N TYR A 5 8.40 -14.36 7.34
CA TYR A 5 9.80 -13.97 7.16
C TYR A 5 9.89 -12.48 6.82
N TYR A 6 10.90 -11.82 7.36
CA TYR A 6 11.13 -10.39 7.18
C TYR A 6 12.50 -10.20 6.55
N ASN A 7 12.51 -9.72 5.30
CA ASN A 7 13.76 -9.34 4.62
C ASN A 7 14.07 -7.89 5.01
N GLN A 8 15.23 -7.66 5.65
CA GLN A 8 15.77 -6.33 5.93
C GLN A 8 14.89 -5.43 6.82
N SER A 9 14.39 -5.97 7.93
CA SER A 9 13.73 -5.14 8.95
C SER A 9 14.76 -4.26 9.70
N PHE A 10 14.41 -3.00 9.99
CA PHE A 10 15.24 -2.10 10.82
C PHE A 10 15.53 -2.71 12.20
N ASP A 11 14.57 -3.48 12.73
CA ASP A 11 14.65 -4.15 14.03
C ASP A 11 15.41 -5.50 13.98
N ARG A 12 15.98 -5.88 12.82
CA ARG A 12 16.71 -7.15 12.57
C ARG A 12 15.93 -8.42 12.88
N LEU A 13 14.60 -8.32 12.99
CA LEU A 13 13.69 -9.47 13.03
C LEU A 13 13.83 -10.25 11.73
N GLU A 14 14.19 -11.51 11.84
CA GLU A 14 14.37 -12.44 10.71
C GLU A 14 13.06 -13.16 10.41
N ASN A 15 12.45 -13.75 11.44
CA ASN A 15 11.19 -14.43 11.31
C ASN A 15 10.36 -14.34 12.59
N ARG A 16 9.04 -14.41 12.41
CA ARG A 16 8.07 -14.62 13.47
C ARG A 16 7.30 -15.88 13.19
N HIS A 17 7.25 -16.75 14.18
CA HIS A 17 6.55 -18.02 14.16
C HIS A 17 5.48 -18.02 15.24
N VAL A 18 4.24 -18.29 14.85
CA VAL A 18 3.06 -18.24 15.70
C VAL A 18 2.41 -19.61 15.76
N GLN A 19 2.17 -20.06 16.97
CA GLN A 19 1.37 -21.24 17.26
C GLN A 19 0.02 -20.81 17.81
N PHE A 20 -1.01 -21.53 17.37
CA PHE A 20 -2.38 -21.35 17.81
C PHE A 20 -2.83 -22.62 18.49
N SER A 21 -3.69 -22.50 19.49
CA SER A 21 -4.33 -23.64 20.12
C SER A 21 -5.14 -24.46 19.10
N ARG A 22 -5.20 -25.77 19.33
CA ARG A 22 -6.01 -26.68 18.51
C ARG A 22 -7.47 -26.44 18.88
N GLU A 23 -8.25 -25.90 17.95
CA GLU A 23 -9.66 -25.52 18.13
C GLU A 23 -10.45 -26.57 18.95
N GLN A 24 -11.03 -26.15 20.08
CA GLN A 24 -12.26 -26.77 20.56
C GLN A 24 -13.38 -26.32 19.60
N LYS A 25 -14.14 -27.27 19.05
CA LYS A 25 -15.28 -26.98 18.20
C LYS A 25 -16.31 -26.16 19.00
N SER A 26 -16.36 -24.85 18.81
CA SER A 26 -17.47 -24.01 19.27
C SER A 26 -18.26 -23.47 18.09
N SER A 27 -19.56 -23.73 18.14
CA SER A 27 -20.58 -23.42 17.16
C SER A 27 -20.96 -21.93 17.16
N ALA A 28 -20.60 -21.17 16.12
CA ALA A 28 -21.38 -20.04 15.60
C ALA A 28 -20.76 -19.51 14.29
N PRO A 29 -21.55 -19.15 13.25
CA PRO A 29 -21.02 -18.93 11.89
C PRO A 29 -20.60 -17.48 11.57
N HIS A 30 -20.69 -16.53 12.51
CA HIS A 30 -20.72 -15.08 12.16
C HIS A 30 -19.84 -14.15 13.02
N ASP A 31 -18.81 -14.66 13.69
CA ASP A 31 -17.81 -13.79 14.29
C ASP A 31 -16.44 -14.09 13.69
N ILE A 32 -15.59 -13.07 13.56
CA ILE A 32 -14.17 -13.25 13.25
C ILE A 32 -13.56 -13.87 14.51
N HIS A 33 -13.77 -15.18 14.70
CA HIS A 33 -13.26 -15.92 15.84
C HIS A 33 -11.75 -16.00 15.69
N TYR A 34 -11.07 -15.03 16.28
CA TYR A 34 -9.63 -15.03 16.41
C TYR A 34 -9.20 -16.31 17.11
N ARG A 35 -8.38 -17.11 16.44
CA ARG A 35 -7.83 -18.33 17.03
C ARG A 35 -7.02 -17.95 18.27
N HIS A 36 -7.18 -18.67 19.37
CA HIS A 36 -6.39 -18.40 20.57
C HIS A 36 -4.91 -18.67 20.30
N ILE A 37 -4.06 -17.68 20.53
CA ILE A 37 -2.62 -17.74 20.27
C ILE A 37 -1.96 -18.41 21.47
N SER A 38 -1.31 -19.55 21.25
CA SER A 38 -0.62 -20.28 22.31
C SER A 38 0.81 -19.78 22.51
N ASN A 39 1.53 -19.51 21.41
CA ASN A 39 2.95 -19.15 21.46
C ASN A 39 3.40 -18.21 20.32
N ILE A 40 4.15 -17.19 20.75
CA ILE A 40 4.95 -16.13 20.13
C ILE A 40 6.45 -16.32 19.89
N VAL A 41 6.98 -16.95 18.83
CA VAL A 41 8.45 -17.05 18.66
C VAL A 41 8.99 -16.06 17.62
N GLU A 42 9.87 -15.16 18.05
CA GLU A 42 10.58 -14.19 17.21
C GLU A 42 12.09 -14.48 17.21
N LYS A 43 12.70 -14.47 16.02
CA LYS A 43 14.15 -14.66 15.87
C LYS A 43 14.80 -13.41 15.27
N PHE A 44 15.94 -13.02 15.83
CA PHE A 44 16.66 -11.80 15.49
C PHE A 44 18.08 -12.10 14.99
N ASN A 45 18.55 -11.27 14.06
CA ASN A 45 19.94 -11.28 13.62
C ASN A 45 20.86 -10.56 14.62
N ARG A 46 22.11 -11.03 14.71
CA ARG A 46 23.14 -10.49 15.61
C ARG A 46 23.39 -9.01 15.34
N ASP A 47 23.43 -8.20 16.40
CA ASP A 47 23.92 -6.82 16.37
C ASP A 47 25.27 -6.63 17.06
N GLU A 48 26.34 -6.64 16.27
CA GLU A 48 27.73 -6.46 16.72
C GLU A 48 27.95 -5.20 17.58
N ARG A 49 27.08 -4.18 17.48
CA ARG A 49 27.15 -2.96 18.30
C ARG A 49 26.79 -3.20 19.77
N ILE A 50 26.01 -4.25 20.05
CA ILE A 50 25.50 -4.59 21.39
C ILE A 50 26.29 -5.80 21.91
N LYS A 51 26.52 -5.86 23.23
CA LYS A 51 27.11 -7.06 23.87
C LYS A 51 26.21 -8.28 23.63
N ALA A 52 26.81 -9.43 23.35
CA ALA A 52 26.08 -10.67 23.09
C ALA A 52 25.12 -11.05 24.24
N SER A 53 25.54 -10.84 25.50
CA SER A 53 24.72 -11.10 26.70
C SER A 53 23.49 -10.19 26.85
N LYS A 54 23.41 -9.10 26.09
CA LYS A 54 22.28 -8.17 26.08
C LYS A 54 21.56 -8.09 24.73
N ASN A 55 22.05 -8.81 23.72
CA ASN A 55 21.45 -8.85 22.41
C ASN A 55 20.58 -10.10 22.30
N ILE A 56 19.26 -9.90 22.29
CA ILE A 56 18.27 -10.97 22.17
C ILE A 56 18.39 -11.60 20.78
N ALA A 57 18.54 -12.93 20.75
CA ALA A 57 18.57 -13.74 19.53
C ALA A 57 17.21 -14.39 19.26
N ILE A 58 16.56 -14.86 20.33
CA ILE A 58 15.23 -15.47 20.26
C ILE A 58 14.42 -14.89 21.40
N ARG A 59 13.23 -14.40 21.06
CA ARG A 59 12.20 -13.99 22.01
C ARG A 59 11.03 -14.92 21.84
N GLU A 60 10.60 -15.54 22.93
CA GLU A 60 9.45 -16.42 22.97
C GLU A 60 8.42 -15.89 23.98
N PHE A 61 7.23 -15.58 23.48
CA PHE A 61 6.06 -15.24 24.29
C PHE A 61 5.19 -16.48 24.45
N ALA A 62 5.41 -17.24 25.52
CA ALA A 62 4.60 -18.39 25.87
C ALA A 62 3.31 -17.91 26.55
N ILE A 63 2.29 -17.61 25.74
CA ILE A 63 1.05 -16.98 26.20
C ILE A 63 0.29 -17.92 27.15
N ASP A 64 0.17 -19.20 26.77
CA ASP A 64 -0.54 -20.21 27.58
C ASP A 64 0.15 -20.49 28.92
N GLU A 65 1.48 -20.41 28.95
CA GLU A 65 2.30 -20.65 30.14
C GLU A 65 2.49 -19.37 30.97
N ASN A 66 1.98 -18.24 30.48
CA ASN A 66 2.15 -16.92 31.08
C ASN A 66 3.63 -16.55 31.34
N GLU A 67 4.51 -16.92 30.40
CA GLU A 67 5.96 -16.70 30.48
C GLU A 67 6.49 -15.90 29.28
N ILE A 68 7.60 -15.19 29.49
CA ILE A 68 8.44 -14.60 28.44
C ILE A 68 9.83 -15.21 28.55
N ARG A 69 10.30 -15.85 27.47
CA ARG A 69 11.59 -16.53 27.40
C ARG A 69 12.50 -15.82 26.42
N LEU A 70 13.62 -15.33 26.91
CA LEU A 70 14.65 -14.63 26.16
C LEU A 70 15.88 -15.52 26.05
N THR A 71 16.34 -15.72 24.83
CA THR A 71 17.64 -16.34 24.55
C THR A 71 18.52 -15.31 23.85
N TYR A 72 19.68 -15.02 24.42
CA TYR A 72 20.61 -14.02 23.89
C TYR A 72 21.59 -14.65 22.88
N HIS A 73 22.29 -13.81 22.12
CA HIS A 73 23.31 -14.28 21.18
C HIS A 73 24.53 -14.89 21.90
N TYR A 74 25.26 -15.76 21.20
CA TYR A 74 26.51 -16.33 21.71
C TYR A 74 27.56 -15.24 21.94
N HIS A 75 28.23 -15.32 23.09
CA HIS A 75 29.45 -14.55 23.31
C HIS A 75 30.61 -15.18 22.53
N PRO A 76 31.51 -14.38 21.91
CA PRO A 76 32.70 -14.92 21.26
C PRO A 76 33.48 -15.85 22.19
N GLY A 77 33.73 -17.09 21.76
CA GLY A 77 34.48 -18.08 22.55
C GLY A 77 33.65 -18.85 23.60
N GLN A 78 32.32 -18.69 23.66
CA GLN A 78 31.45 -19.46 24.54
C GLN A 78 30.54 -20.41 23.78
N PHE A 79 30.36 -21.63 24.32
CA PHE A 79 29.49 -22.66 23.74
C PHE A 79 28.03 -22.57 24.22
N THR A 80 27.77 -21.84 25.31
CA THR A 80 26.43 -21.66 25.89
C THR A 80 25.95 -20.22 25.74
N ARG A 81 24.63 -20.04 25.57
CA ARG A 81 23.98 -18.73 25.50
C ARG A 81 23.51 -18.30 26.89
N ALA A 82 23.42 -16.99 27.10
CA ALA A 82 22.63 -16.47 28.21
C ALA A 82 21.13 -16.68 27.92
N MET A 83 20.37 -17.00 28.95
CA MET A 83 18.93 -17.24 28.87
C MET A 83 18.23 -16.58 30.05
N ARG A 84 17.00 -16.12 29.83
CA ARG A 84 16.20 -15.49 30.87
C ARG A 84 14.72 -15.77 30.65
N THR A 85 14.05 -16.18 31.71
CA THR A 85 12.61 -16.41 31.74
C THR A 85 11.98 -15.49 32.76
N TYR A 86 10.95 -14.79 32.34
CA TYR A 86 10.07 -14.00 33.17
C TYR A 86 8.71 -14.68 33.27
N ILE A 87 8.24 -14.87 34.50
CA ILE A 87 6.84 -15.24 34.78
C ILE A 87 6.06 -13.93 34.83
N LYS A 88 5.08 -13.76 33.94
CA LYS A 88 4.37 -12.49 33.82
C LYS A 88 3.44 -12.30 35.02
N PRO A 89 3.42 -11.10 35.65
CA PRO A 89 2.49 -10.84 36.75
C PRO A 89 1.04 -10.89 36.25
N PRO A 90 0.05 -11.13 37.14
CA PRO A 90 -1.37 -11.05 36.79
C PRO A 90 -1.73 -9.70 36.16
N LEU A 91 -2.71 -9.67 35.25
CA LEU A 91 -3.11 -8.44 34.55
C LEU A 91 -3.49 -7.30 35.51
N ALA A 92 -4.08 -7.61 36.67
CA ALA A 92 -4.42 -6.63 37.70
C ALA A 92 -3.20 -5.92 38.31
N GLU A 93 -2.02 -6.54 38.28
CA GLU A 93 -0.77 -6.03 38.84
C GLU A 93 0.10 -5.32 37.77
N ARG A 94 -0.33 -5.32 36.50
CA ARG A 94 0.37 -4.66 35.38
C ARG A 94 0.02 -3.17 35.21
N GLY A 95 -0.56 -2.55 36.23
CA GLY A 95 -0.95 -1.13 36.24
C GLY A 95 0.23 -0.14 36.34
N GLU A 96 0.02 1.04 36.93
CA GLU A 96 1.00 2.14 36.96
C GLU A 96 2.36 1.81 37.62
N ARG A 97 2.47 0.71 38.38
CA ARG A 97 3.73 0.32 39.03
C ARG A 97 3.95 -1.19 39.02
N LEU A 98 4.69 -1.67 38.02
CA LEU A 98 5.19 -3.05 37.98
C LEU A 98 6.15 -3.30 39.15
N VAL A 99 5.87 -4.31 39.95
CA VAL A 99 6.75 -4.79 41.03
C VAL A 99 7.36 -6.11 40.61
N LEU A 100 8.70 -6.18 40.61
CA LEU A 100 9.41 -7.40 40.23
C LEU A 100 9.84 -8.16 41.47
N ASN A 101 9.29 -9.36 41.63
CA ASN A 101 9.75 -10.32 42.61
C ASN A 101 10.83 -11.20 41.97
N LEU A 102 11.95 -11.40 42.65
CA LEU A 102 13.03 -12.28 42.17
C LEU A 102 12.56 -13.73 41.93
N SER A 103 11.49 -14.16 42.60
CA SER A 103 10.86 -15.47 42.37
C SER A 103 10.13 -15.59 41.03
N MET A 104 9.83 -14.47 40.37
CA MET A 104 9.18 -14.41 39.05
C MET A 104 10.20 -14.45 37.90
N MET A 105 11.49 -14.62 38.22
CA MET A 105 12.55 -14.63 37.23
C MET A 105 13.47 -15.83 37.40
N GLN A 106 13.88 -16.39 36.26
CA GLN A 106 14.93 -17.40 36.21
C GLN A 106 15.89 -16.99 35.11
N GLY A 107 17.19 -16.95 35.39
CA GLY A 107 18.19 -16.49 34.43
C GLY A 107 19.48 -17.27 34.56
N TYR A 108 20.10 -17.55 33.42
CA TYR A 108 21.42 -18.15 33.34
C TYR A 108 22.32 -17.25 32.50
N THR A 109 23.45 -16.83 33.07
CA THR A 109 24.46 -16.04 32.38
C THR A 109 25.82 -16.71 32.54
N PRO A 110 26.50 -17.12 31.45
CA PRO A 110 27.79 -17.81 31.54
C PRO A 110 28.92 -17.01 32.21
N LEU A 111 28.81 -15.67 32.25
CA LEU A 111 29.82 -14.76 32.81
C LEU A 111 29.53 -14.29 34.24
N ASP A 112 28.44 -14.76 34.86
CA ASP A 112 28.00 -14.41 36.23
C ASP A 112 28.04 -12.88 36.53
N GLU A 113 27.67 -12.07 35.52
CA GLU A 113 27.56 -10.62 35.69
C GLU A 113 26.31 -10.29 36.51
N SER A 114 26.50 -9.73 37.72
CA SER A 114 25.36 -9.27 38.55
C SER A 114 24.64 -8.11 37.86
N GLU A 115 23.39 -8.32 37.47
CA GLU A 115 22.53 -7.27 36.93
C GLU A 115 21.80 -6.48 38.02
N LYS A 116 21.62 -5.18 37.79
CA LYS A 116 20.86 -4.32 38.70
C LYS A 116 19.37 -4.63 38.58
N SER A 117 18.67 -4.74 39.70
CA SER A 117 17.21 -5.03 39.74
C SER A 117 16.37 -4.05 38.91
N LEU A 118 16.76 -2.76 38.86
CA LEU A 118 16.09 -1.75 38.04
C LEU A 118 16.18 -2.05 36.52
N HIS A 119 17.27 -2.65 36.05
CA HIS A 119 17.43 -3.00 34.64
C HIS A 119 16.51 -4.17 34.26
N LEU A 120 16.37 -5.16 35.15
CA LEU A 120 15.45 -6.29 34.97
C LEU A 120 13.98 -5.82 34.94
N LEU A 121 13.64 -4.84 35.78
CA LEU A 121 12.34 -4.17 35.78
C LEU A 121 12.02 -3.53 34.44
N TYR A 122 12.94 -2.73 33.92
CA TYR A 122 12.76 -2.07 32.64
C TYR A 122 12.69 -3.08 31.48
N GLU A 123 13.54 -4.12 31.49
CA GLU A 123 13.50 -5.18 30.48
C GLU A 123 12.14 -5.87 30.47
N LEU A 124 11.61 -6.29 31.63
CA LEU A 124 10.28 -6.89 31.73
C LEU A 124 9.18 -5.96 31.18
N GLU A 125 9.19 -4.68 31.55
CA GLU A 125 8.21 -3.71 31.04
C GLU A 125 8.30 -3.57 29.52
N THR A 126 9.51 -3.51 28.96
CA THR A 126 9.70 -3.43 27.51
C THR A 126 9.20 -4.68 26.81
N GLU A 127 9.44 -5.86 27.38
CA GLU A 127 9.05 -7.13 26.78
C GLU A 127 7.53 -7.35 26.84
N LEU A 128 6.85 -6.90 27.90
CA LEU A 128 5.38 -6.87 27.96
C LEU A 128 4.78 -6.00 26.84
N LYS A 129 5.34 -4.80 26.60
CA LYS A 129 4.89 -3.94 25.50
C LYS A 129 5.16 -4.59 24.13
N LYS A 130 6.28 -5.29 23.97
CA LYS A 130 6.61 -6.02 22.74
C LYS A 130 5.67 -7.21 22.51
N GLU A 131 5.18 -7.86 23.57
CA GLU A 131 4.16 -8.90 23.48
C GLU A 131 2.87 -8.34 22.87
N ASP A 132 2.36 -7.22 23.40
CA ASP A 132 1.12 -6.59 22.92
C ASP A 132 1.23 -6.18 21.43
N VAL A 133 2.37 -5.61 21.04
CA VAL A 133 2.64 -5.26 19.64
C VAL A 133 2.69 -6.51 18.77
N SER A 134 3.35 -7.57 19.23
CA SER A 134 3.47 -8.82 18.47
C SER A 134 2.11 -9.48 18.27
N VAL A 135 1.29 -9.56 19.32
CA VAL A 135 -0.08 -10.06 19.24
C VAL A 135 -0.90 -9.23 18.26
N SER A 136 -0.86 -7.90 18.38
CA SER A 136 -1.60 -6.99 17.48
C SER A 136 -1.22 -7.19 16.01
N GLN A 137 0.08 -7.36 15.72
CA GLN A 137 0.57 -7.62 14.37
C GLN A 137 0.13 -8.99 13.84
N VAL A 138 0.09 -10.02 14.69
CA VAL A 138 -0.46 -11.33 14.32
C VAL A 138 -1.95 -11.22 13.97
N ARG A 139 -2.74 -10.49 14.76
CA ARG A 139 -4.17 -10.28 14.49
C ARG A 139 -4.42 -9.50 13.21
N ALA A 140 -3.60 -8.48 12.92
CA ALA A 140 -3.65 -7.75 11.66
C ALA A 140 -3.36 -8.67 10.46
N ALA A 141 -2.34 -9.53 10.57
CA ALA A 141 -2.01 -10.51 9.54
C ALA A 141 -3.13 -11.55 9.34
N GLU A 142 -3.78 -12.04 10.40
CA GLU A 142 -4.94 -12.93 10.27
C GLU A 142 -6.09 -12.27 9.51
N LYS A 143 -6.38 -10.99 9.79
CA LYS A 143 -7.41 -10.22 9.09
C LYS A 143 -7.08 -10.05 7.61
N GLU A 144 -5.83 -9.74 7.28
CA GLU A 144 -5.34 -9.63 5.90
C GLU A 144 -5.50 -10.97 5.15
N MET A 145 -5.09 -12.08 5.77
CA MET A 145 -5.24 -13.42 5.20
C MET A 145 -6.70 -13.79 4.97
N TYR A 146 -7.58 -13.47 5.91
CA TYR A 146 -9.02 -13.72 5.76
C TYR A 146 -9.61 -12.92 4.60
N ALA A 147 -9.31 -11.62 4.52
CA ALA A 147 -9.76 -10.78 3.42
C ALA A 147 -9.26 -11.29 2.06
N PHE A 148 -8.00 -11.72 1.99
CA PHE A 148 -7.43 -12.34 0.79
C PHE A 148 -8.20 -13.61 0.38
N LEU A 149 -8.45 -14.52 1.33
CA LEU A 149 -9.20 -15.75 1.07
C LEU A 149 -10.65 -15.47 0.66
N GLU A 150 -11.29 -14.47 1.27
CA GLU A 150 -12.64 -14.06 0.92
C GLU A 150 -12.71 -13.52 -0.51
N THR A 151 -11.79 -12.64 -0.89
CA THR A 151 -11.66 -12.14 -2.27
C THR A 151 -11.44 -13.29 -3.24
N ARG A 152 -10.52 -14.21 -2.92
CA ARG A 152 -10.25 -15.38 -3.76
C ARG A 152 -11.48 -16.29 -3.90
N ASN A 153 -12.28 -16.45 -2.84
CA ASN A 153 -13.52 -17.22 -2.89
C ASN A 153 -14.54 -16.54 -3.82
N LYS A 154 -14.68 -15.22 -3.74
CA LYS A 154 -15.53 -14.44 -4.66
C LYS A 154 -15.07 -14.59 -6.11
N GLU A 155 -13.78 -14.51 -6.37
CA GLU A 155 -13.19 -14.73 -7.71
C GLU A 155 -13.47 -16.14 -8.24
N TYR A 156 -13.37 -17.17 -7.40
CA TYR A 156 -13.67 -18.56 -7.80
C TYR A 156 -15.15 -18.79 -8.11
N LEU A 157 -16.05 -18.23 -7.30
CA LEU A 157 -17.49 -18.41 -7.48
C LEU A 157 -18.06 -17.55 -8.62
N LEU A 158 -17.48 -16.37 -8.85
CA LEU A 158 -17.94 -15.39 -9.82
C LEU A 158 -16.75 -14.85 -10.63
N PRO A 159 -16.18 -15.63 -11.56
CA PRO A 159 -15.07 -15.19 -12.37
C PRO A 159 -15.51 -14.06 -13.31
N THR A 160 -14.94 -12.87 -13.13
CA THR A 160 -15.15 -11.73 -14.04
C THR A 160 -13.95 -11.56 -14.96
N LEU A 161 -14.20 -11.43 -16.26
CA LEU A 161 -13.15 -11.08 -17.22
C LEU A 161 -12.75 -9.61 -17.05
N SER A 162 -11.45 -9.32 -17.05
CA SER A 162 -10.94 -7.95 -17.16
C SER A 162 -11.13 -7.46 -18.60
N ILE A 163 -12.18 -6.69 -18.82
CA ILE A 163 -12.53 -6.18 -20.16
C ILE A 163 -11.76 -4.89 -20.41
N SER A 164 -11.03 -4.83 -21.51
CA SER A 164 -10.42 -3.57 -21.97
C SER A 164 -11.51 -2.61 -22.42
N ILE A 165 -11.46 -1.36 -21.94
CA ILE A 165 -12.37 -0.28 -22.37
C ILE A 165 -12.23 0.10 -23.87
N TYR A 166 -11.32 -0.56 -24.58
CA TYR A 166 -11.01 -0.37 -25.99
C TYR A 166 -11.42 -1.55 -26.86
N ASP A 167 -11.98 -2.60 -26.28
CA ASP A 167 -12.53 -3.72 -27.05
C ASP A 167 -13.83 -3.27 -27.74
N LYS A 168 -13.77 -3.09 -29.07
CA LYS A 168 -14.88 -2.60 -29.90
C LYS A 168 -15.84 -3.71 -30.32
N LEU A 169 -15.50 -4.98 -30.08
CA LEU A 169 -16.25 -6.14 -30.58
C LEU A 169 -17.33 -6.63 -29.60
N ARG A 170 -17.43 -6.04 -28.42
CA ARG A 170 -18.32 -6.51 -27.35
C ARG A 170 -19.49 -5.55 -27.09
N GLU A 171 -20.61 -6.12 -26.63
CA GLU A 171 -21.87 -5.42 -26.33
C GLU A 171 -21.64 -4.14 -25.49
N PRO A 172 -22.30 -3.02 -25.84
CA PRO A 172 -22.04 -1.71 -25.24
C PRO A 172 -22.36 -1.68 -23.73
N GLU A 173 -23.32 -2.48 -23.26
CA GLU A 173 -23.69 -2.58 -21.84
C GLU A 173 -22.56 -3.13 -20.97
N SER A 174 -21.76 -4.07 -21.49
CA SER A 174 -20.63 -4.62 -20.76
C SER A 174 -19.46 -3.63 -20.69
N LEU A 175 -19.30 -2.80 -21.73
CA LEU A 175 -18.30 -1.73 -21.77
C LEU A 175 -18.66 -0.56 -20.85
N THR A 176 -19.95 -0.20 -20.73
CA THR A 176 -20.40 0.85 -19.81
C THR A 176 -20.21 0.43 -18.36
N GLU A 177 -20.52 -0.82 -18.00
CA GLU A 177 -20.24 -1.37 -16.66
C GLU A 177 -18.75 -1.37 -16.33
N ALA A 178 -17.89 -1.78 -17.27
CA ALA A 178 -16.44 -1.72 -17.09
C ALA A 178 -15.95 -0.27 -16.90
N LEU A 179 -16.48 0.67 -17.68
CA LEU A 179 -16.16 2.09 -17.57
C LEU A 179 -16.58 2.67 -16.20
N VAL A 180 -17.77 2.30 -15.71
CA VAL A 180 -18.28 2.72 -14.40
C VAL A 180 -17.44 2.11 -13.27
N LYS A 181 -17.05 0.85 -13.37
CA LYS A 181 -16.15 0.20 -12.39
C LYS A 181 -14.77 0.86 -12.35
N THR A 182 -14.17 1.15 -13.50
CA THR A 182 -12.88 1.88 -13.55
C THR A 182 -13.02 3.30 -13.00
N LYS A 183 -14.11 4.00 -13.30
CA LYS A 183 -14.41 5.29 -12.69
C LYS A 183 -14.53 5.15 -11.17
N SER A 184 -15.27 4.18 -10.65
CA SER A 184 -15.42 3.99 -9.20
C SER A 184 -14.12 3.64 -8.46
N GLN A 185 -13.16 3.00 -9.13
CA GLN A 185 -11.84 2.67 -8.53
C GLN A 185 -10.82 3.82 -8.65
N GLU A 186 -10.92 4.66 -9.69
CA GLU A 186 -10.07 5.85 -9.86
C GLU A 186 -10.67 7.11 -9.20
N ASP A 187 -11.99 7.18 -9.02
CA ASP A 187 -12.75 8.26 -8.38
C ASP A 187 -12.84 8.07 -6.86
N ILE A 188 -11.74 7.65 -6.22
CA ILE A 188 -11.38 8.21 -4.90
C ILE A 188 -10.77 9.60 -5.17
N THR A 189 -11.46 10.42 -5.96
CA THR A 189 -11.22 11.84 -5.98
C THR A 189 -12.08 12.38 -4.85
N GLU A 190 -11.48 12.60 -3.69
CA GLU A 190 -11.93 13.67 -2.80
C GLU A 190 -12.33 14.87 -3.67
N ASP A 191 -13.43 15.58 -3.39
CA ASP A 191 -13.83 16.78 -4.14
C ASP A 191 -12.60 17.69 -4.34
N ILE A 192 -11.99 17.61 -5.52
CA ILE A 192 -10.68 18.21 -5.75
C ILE A 192 -10.94 19.70 -5.87
N ASP A 193 -10.62 20.44 -4.82
CA ASP A 193 -10.65 21.89 -4.86
C ASP A 193 -9.54 22.41 -5.79
N TYR A 194 -9.92 22.66 -7.04
CA TYR A 194 -9.05 23.20 -8.08
C TYR A 194 -8.45 24.56 -7.72
N LEU A 195 -9.04 25.32 -6.78
CA LEU A 195 -8.59 26.66 -6.38
C LEU A 195 -7.56 26.63 -5.25
N LYS A 196 -7.57 25.59 -4.40
CA LYS A 196 -6.66 25.43 -3.27
C LYS A 196 -5.18 25.74 -3.56
N PRO A 197 -4.55 25.24 -4.64
CA PRO A 197 -3.13 25.55 -4.90
C PRO A 197 -2.89 27.01 -5.26
N TYR A 198 -3.86 27.70 -5.85
CA TYR A 198 -3.76 29.11 -6.21
C TYR A 198 -4.00 30.00 -5.00
N LEU A 199 -4.97 29.65 -4.14
CA LEU A 199 -5.22 30.32 -2.86
C LEU A 199 -4.02 30.20 -1.91
N ALA A 200 -3.38 29.02 -1.87
CA ALA A 200 -2.18 28.81 -1.06
C ALA A 200 -1.02 29.73 -1.46
N ARG A 201 -0.85 30.02 -2.76
CA ARG A 201 0.17 30.98 -3.25
C ARG A 201 -0.10 32.41 -2.80
N LEU A 202 -1.35 32.75 -2.56
CA LEU A 202 -1.79 34.06 -2.06
C LEU A 202 -1.84 34.13 -0.52
N GLY A 203 -1.50 33.04 0.18
CA GLY A 203 -1.53 32.99 1.64
C GLY A 203 -2.89 32.66 2.25
N ASN A 204 -3.79 32.03 1.48
CA ASN A 204 -5.15 31.64 1.89
C ASN A 204 -5.99 32.80 2.47
N PRO A 205 -6.21 33.89 1.71
CA PRO A 205 -7.04 34.98 2.17
C PRO A 205 -8.51 34.54 2.31
N LEU A 206 -9.20 35.03 3.36
CA LEU A 206 -10.63 34.77 3.58
C LEU A 206 -11.50 35.43 2.50
N GLU A 207 -11.08 36.58 1.98
CA GLU A 207 -11.74 37.32 0.89
C GLU A 207 -10.68 37.74 -0.15
N LEU A 208 -11.01 37.61 -1.45
CA LEU A 208 -10.12 37.99 -2.55
C LEU A 208 -10.46 39.40 -3.05
N SER A 209 -9.44 40.18 -3.45
CA SER A 209 -9.68 41.39 -4.25
C SER A 209 -10.24 41.01 -5.62
N ASN A 210 -11.00 41.90 -6.27
CA ASN A 210 -11.55 41.67 -7.62
C ASN A 210 -10.46 41.29 -8.64
N ILE A 211 -9.32 41.98 -8.57
CA ILE A 211 -8.15 41.75 -9.43
C ILE A 211 -7.53 40.37 -9.17
N ASP A 212 -7.38 40.01 -7.89
CA ASP A 212 -6.79 38.73 -7.49
C ASP A 212 -7.71 37.55 -7.83
N ALA A 213 -9.03 37.73 -7.67
CA ALA A 213 -10.04 36.75 -8.06
C ALA A 213 -10.02 36.50 -9.58
N TYR A 214 -9.96 37.56 -10.39
CA TYR A 214 -9.82 37.44 -11.84
C TYR A 214 -8.51 36.74 -12.23
N PHE A 215 -7.40 37.12 -11.60
CA PHE A 215 -6.09 36.51 -11.86
C PHE A 215 -6.07 35.03 -11.52
N VAL A 216 -6.63 34.63 -10.37
CA VAL A 216 -6.73 33.23 -9.94
C VAL A 216 -7.61 32.42 -10.91
N GLN A 217 -8.79 32.94 -11.27
CA GLN A 217 -9.67 32.29 -12.23
C GLN A 217 -9.00 32.11 -13.60
N TYR A 218 -8.39 33.17 -14.12
CA TYR A 218 -7.69 33.14 -15.40
C TYR A 218 -6.53 32.14 -15.39
N THR A 219 -5.72 32.16 -14.34
CA THR A 219 -4.55 31.27 -14.21
C THR A 219 -4.99 29.81 -14.12
N CYS A 220 -6.00 29.50 -13.30
CA CYS A 220 -6.55 28.15 -13.18
C CYS A 220 -7.08 27.61 -14.52
N LEU A 221 -7.86 28.41 -15.24
CA LEU A 221 -8.38 28.02 -16.55
C LEU A 221 -7.29 27.86 -17.60
N ASN A 222 -6.28 28.73 -17.59
CA ASN A 222 -5.17 28.64 -18.53
C ASN A 222 -4.31 27.40 -18.26
N ASP A 223 -3.99 27.12 -17.00
CA ASP A 223 -3.25 25.91 -16.60
C ASP A 223 -4.02 24.65 -17.00
N TYR A 224 -5.34 24.65 -16.83
CA TYR A 224 -6.18 23.53 -17.26
C TYR A 224 -6.14 23.33 -18.77
N LYS A 225 -6.21 24.41 -19.57
CA LYS A 225 -6.03 24.33 -21.04
C LYS A 225 -4.67 23.74 -21.41
N GLN A 226 -3.60 24.21 -20.77
CA GLN A 226 -2.25 23.69 -21.01
C GLN A 226 -2.16 22.21 -20.67
N LEU A 227 -2.78 21.76 -19.57
CA LEU A 227 -2.83 20.36 -19.18
C LEU A 227 -3.54 19.49 -20.24
N LEU A 228 -4.68 19.95 -20.76
CA LEU A 228 -5.39 19.25 -21.83
C LEU A 228 -4.54 19.14 -23.11
N VAL A 229 -3.85 20.21 -23.49
CA VAL A 229 -2.93 20.23 -24.64
C VAL A 229 -1.76 19.27 -24.41
N GLN A 230 -1.13 19.30 -23.24
CA GLN A 230 -0.04 18.40 -22.87
C GLN A 230 -0.47 16.93 -22.92
N ARG A 231 -1.69 16.63 -22.46
CA ARG A 231 -2.26 15.28 -22.50
C ARG A 231 -2.48 14.79 -23.94
N ALA A 232 -3.01 15.63 -24.82
CA ALA A 232 -3.14 15.31 -26.24
C ALA A 232 -1.78 15.09 -26.91
N ASN A 233 -0.81 15.99 -26.65
CA ASN A 233 0.55 15.87 -27.18
C ASN A 233 1.25 14.60 -26.72
N LYS A 234 1.03 14.16 -25.47
CA LYS A 234 1.56 12.88 -24.99
C LYS A 234 1.00 11.69 -25.78
N ILE A 235 -0.30 11.69 -26.06
CA ILE A 235 -0.94 10.63 -26.87
C ILE A 235 -0.37 10.64 -28.29
N LEU A 236 -0.22 11.82 -28.91
CA LEU A 236 0.35 11.96 -30.25
C LEU A 236 1.80 11.48 -30.33
N ARG A 237 2.65 11.82 -29.35
CA ARG A 237 4.05 11.34 -29.31
C ARG A 237 4.14 9.82 -29.25
N GLU A 238 3.28 9.18 -28.46
CA GLU A 238 3.21 7.72 -28.42
C GLU A 238 2.71 7.16 -29.74
N PHE A 239 1.72 7.80 -30.36
CA PHE A 239 1.22 7.40 -31.68
C PHE A 239 2.31 7.47 -32.75
N ASP A 240 3.07 8.56 -32.79
CA ASP A 240 4.20 8.72 -33.73
C ASP A 240 5.28 7.67 -33.49
N ARG A 241 5.57 7.33 -32.23
CA ARG A 241 6.51 6.27 -31.86
C ARG A 241 6.08 4.92 -32.44
N TYR A 242 4.84 4.50 -32.19
CA TYR A 242 4.32 3.25 -32.73
C TYR A 242 4.20 3.26 -34.25
N SER A 243 3.89 4.41 -34.87
CA SER A 243 3.86 4.55 -36.33
C SER A 243 5.25 4.33 -36.96
N GLN A 244 6.30 4.89 -36.34
CA GLN A 244 7.68 4.63 -36.77
C GLN A 244 8.09 3.17 -36.56
N GLU A 245 7.69 2.55 -35.45
CA GLU A 245 7.95 1.13 -35.20
C GLU A 245 7.24 0.23 -36.23
N LEU A 246 6.01 0.59 -36.63
CA LEU A 246 5.27 -0.11 -37.69
C LEU A 246 6.02 -0.04 -39.02
N ILE A 247 6.42 1.17 -39.46
CA ILE A 247 7.16 1.37 -40.71
C ILE A 247 8.46 0.56 -40.71
N LYS A 248 9.21 0.58 -39.61
CA LYS A 248 10.44 -0.23 -39.47
C LYS A 248 10.16 -1.72 -39.57
N THR A 249 9.12 -2.20 -38.90
CA THR A 249 8.77 -3.64 -38.89
C THR A 249 8.27 -4.10 -40.27
N GLN A 250 7.50 -3.27 -40.97
CA GLN A 250 7.07 -3.53 -42.35
C GLN A 250 8.24 -3.50 -43.35
N ALA A 251 9.21 -2.61 -43.15
CA ALA A 251 10.41 -2.56 -43.96
C ALA A 251 11.27 -3.83 -43.80
N LEU A 252 11.35 -4.40 -42.59
CA LEU A 252 12.03 -5.68 -42.34
C LEU A 252 11.37 -6.86 -43.07
N LEU A 253 10.03 -6.85 -43.17
CA LEU A 253 9.29 -7.88 -43.91
C LEU A 253 9.51 -7.79 -45.43
N THR A 254 9.72 -6.58 -45.96
CA THR A 254 9.90 -6.34 -47.40
C THR A 254 11.36 -6.52 -47.86
N GLN A 255 12.32 -6.65 -46.94
CA GLN A 255 13.71 -6.87 -47.30
C GLN A 255 13.91 -8.30 -47.84
N GLU A 256 14.44 -8.40 -49.07
CA GLU A 256 14.76 -9.67 -49.72
C GLU A 256 15.98 -10.33 -49.05
N GLY A 257 15.76 -11.17 -48.05
CA GLY A 257 16.79 -12.05 -47.48
C GLY A 257 16.26 -12.98 -46.40
N ASP A 258 16.23 -14.28 -46.68
CA ASP A 258 16.09 -15.46 -45.79
C ASP A 258 15.43 -15.24 -44.41
N VAL A 259 14.29 -14.56 -44.35
CA VAL A 259 13.45 -14.57 -43.15
C VAL A 259 12.88 -15.98 -43.05
N THR A 260 13.20 -16.69 -41.98
CA THR A 260 12.62 -18.01 -41.76
C THR A 260 11.11 -17.87 -41.55
N ARG A 261 10.34 -18.91 -41.87
CA ARG A 261 8.88 -18.89 -41.72
C ARG A 261 8.44 -18.52 -40.29
N GLU A 262 9.20 -18.94 -39.28
CA GLU A 262 8.95 -18.61 -37.87
C GLU A 262 9.21 -17.11 -37.57
N GLU A 263 10.22 -16.51 -38.20
CA GLU A 263 10.51 -15.08 -38.06
C GLU A 263 9.46 -14.22 -38.78
N GLU A 264 8.94 -14.66 -39.94
CA GLU A 264 7.80 -14.01 -40.61
C GLU A 264 6.55 -14.01 -39.72
N GLU A 265 6.20 -15.15 -39.13
CA GLU A 265 5.04 -15.28 -38.25
C GLU A 265 5.16 -14.37 -37.01
N ASN A 266 6.34 -14.30 -36.38
CA ASN A 266 6.61 -13.40 -35.27
C ASN A 266 6.53 -11.92 -35.66
N LEU A 267 7.02 -11.54 -36.85
CA LEU A 267 6.92 -10.18 -37.36
C LEU A 267 5.47 -9.77 -37.64
N LEU A 268 4.66 -10.69 -38.18
CA LEU A 268 3.23 -10.46 -38.43
C LEU A 268 2.46 -10.29 -37.11
N GLU A 269 2.76 -11.09 -36.09
CA GLU A 269 2.17 -10.93 -34.76
C GLU A 269 2.51 -9.55 -34.17
N LYS A 270 3.77 -9.15 -34.25
CA LYS A 270 4.22 -7.82 -33.81
C LYS A 270 3.55 -6.68 -34.57
N ILE A 271 3.34 -6.82 -35.88
CA ILE A 271 2.58 -5.84 -36.68
C ILE A 271 1.14 -5.73 -36.17
N ASN A 272 0.49 -6.86 -35.86
CA ASN A 272 -0.86 -6.87 -35.32
C ASN A 272 -0.93 -6.19 -33.94
N GLU A 273 0.04 -6.44 -33.06
CA GLU A 273 0.15 -5.76 -31.76
C GLU A 273 0.32 -4.24 -31.91
N ILE A 274 1.24 -3.80 -32.78
CA ILE A 274 1.47 -2.37 -33.04
C ILE A 274 0.20 -1.72 -33.61
N ASN A 275 -0.48 -2.37 -34.55
CA ASN A 275 -1.75 -1.89 -35.11
C ASN A 275 -2.84 -1.77 -34.04
N PHE A 276 -2.95 -2.75 -33.13
CA PHE A 276 -3.86 -2.68 -32.01
C PHE A 276 -3.57 -1.47 -31.11
N HIS A 277 -2.30 -1.23 -30.77
CA HIS A 277 -1.90 -0.05 -29.99
C HIS A 277 -2.19 1.26 -30.70
N LEU A 278 -1.96 1.35 -32.01
CA LEU A 278 -2.32 2.53 -32.81
C LEU A 278 -3.83 2.80 -32.78
N GLN A 279 -4.66 1.77 -33.00
CA GLN A 279 -6.12 1.90 -32.93
C GLN A 279 -6.61 2.31 -31.53
N MET A 280 -5.98 1.79 -30.47
CA MET A 280 -6.26 2.18 -29.09
C MET A 280 -5.91 3.65 -28.84
N LEU A 281 -4.74 4.10 -29.27
CA LEU A 281 -4.28 5.49 -29.12
C LEU A 281 -5.16 6.46 -29.92
N GLU A 282 -5.57 6.09 -31.13
CA GLU A 282 -6.52 6.86 -31.94
C GLU A 282 -7.87 6.98 -31.24
N THR A 283 -8.40 5.88 -30.73
CA THR A 283 -9.66 5.86 -29.97
C THR A 283 -9.55 6.73 -28.71
N ARG A 284 -8.41 6.70 -28.02
CA ARG A 284 -8.13 7.54 -26.86
C ARG A 284 -8.05 9.01 -27.22
N LEU A 285 -7.44 9.35 -28.35
CA LEU A 285 -7.33 10.72 -28.84
C LEU A 285 -8.70 11.28 -29.22
N ASN A 286 -9.52 10.51 -29.94
CA ASN A 286 -10.89 10.89 -30.29
C ASN A 286 -11.73 11.12 -29.04
N ARG A 287 -11.72 10.18 -28.08
CA ARG A 287 -12.41 10.36 -26.78
C ARG A 287 -11.90 11.61 -26.04
N HIS A 288 -10.60 11.88 -26.05
CA HIS A 288 -10.05 13.09 -25.43
C HIS A 288 -10.58 14.35 -26.11
N ARG A 289 -10.56 14.41 -27.44
CA ARG A 289 -11.09 15.53 -28.23
C ARG A 289 -12.56 15.80 -27.90
N ASP A 290 -13.38 14.75 -27.79
CA ASP A 290 -14.81 14.89 -27.58
C ASP A 290 -15.15 15.27 -26.12
N LEU A 291 -14.34 14.84 -25.15
CA LEU A 291 -14.55 15.15 -23.72
C LEU A 291 -13.95 16.49 -23.27
N VAL A 292 -12.99 17.05 -24.00
CA VAL A 292 -12.33 18.32 -23.66
C VAL A 292 -13.32 19.48 -23.47
N PRO A 293 -14.28 19.73 -24.38
CA PRO A 293 -15.26 20.81 -24.21
C PRO A 293 -16.11 20.61 -22.95
N ILE A 294 -16.65 19.40 -22.77
CA ILE A 294 -17.53 19.06 -21.65
C ILE A 294 -16.80 19.28 -20.31
N ARG A 295 -15.55 18.80 -20.20
CA ARG A 295 -14.78 18.96 -18.95
C ARG A 295 -14.35 20.40 -18.69
N TYR A 296 -14.09 21.16 -19.75
CA TYR A 296 -13.80 22.58 -19.63
C TYR A 296 -15.01 23.36 -19.11
N GLU A 297 -16.20 23.06 -19.62
CA GLU A 297 -17.47 23.62 -19.13
C GLU A 297 -17.73 23.24 -17.67
N MET A 298 -17.55 21.96 -17.30
CA MET A 298 -17.70 21.53 -15.91
C MET A 298 -16.77 22.28 -14.95
N LEU A 299 -15.51 22.54 -15.34
CA LEU A 299 -14.59 23.33 -14.53
C LEU A 299 -15.04 24.79 -14.43
N MET A 300 -15.50 25.38 -15.54
CA MET A 300 -16.06 26.73 -15.54
C MET A 300 -17.23 26.85 -14.55
N ASP A 301 -18.17 25.92 -14.59
CA ASP A 301 -19.33 25.89 -13.71
C ASP A 301 -18.92 25.71 -12.24
N HIS A 302 -17.96 24.83 -11.97
CA HIS A 302 -17.42 24.61 -10.63
C HIS A 302 -16.74 25.87 -10.06
N LEU A 303 -15.97 26.58 -10.89
CA LEU A 303 -15.36 27.85 -10.51
C LEU A 303 -16.41 28.93 -10.24
N GLN A 304 -17.51 28.96 -11.01
CA GLN A 304 -18.62 29.88 -10.78
C GLN A 304 -19.37 29.61 -9.48
N GLN A 305 -19.43 28.36 -9.02
CA GLN A 305 -20.10 27.97 -7.77
C GLN A 305 -19.24 28.24 -6.53
N SER A 306 -17.93 28.42 -6.69
CA SER A 306 -16.98 28.59 -5.59
C SER A 306 -17.19 29.90 -4.79
N PRO A 307 -17.20 29.87 -3.44
CA PRO A 307 -17.48 31.05 -2.61
C PRO A 307 -16.43 32.15 -2.77
N HIS A 308 -15.15 31.78 -2.97
CA HIS A 308 -14.04 32.72 -3.13
C HIS A 308 -14.14 33.58 -4.39
N LEU A 309 -14.84 33.10 -5.43
CA LEU A 309 -15.04 33.83 -6.69
C LEU A 309 -16.40 34.53 -6.76
N ALA A 310 -17.18 34.54 -5.67
CA ALA A 310 -18.50 35.16 -5.63
C ALA A 310 -18.47 36.67 -5.94
N ILE A 311 -17.35 37.33 -5.66
CA ILE A 311 -17.14 38.77 -5.92
C ILE A 311 -17.23 39.09 -7.41
N LEU A 312 -16.81 38.16 -8.28
CA LEU A 312 -16.90 38.32 -9.74
C LEU A 312 -18.35 38.22 -10.27
N ARG A 313 -19.29 37.66 -9.49
CA ARG A 313 -20.72 37.59 -9.84
C ARG A 313 -21.45 38.90 -9.57
N GLY A 314 -20.95 39.73 -8.65
CA GLY A 314 -21.56 41.01 -8.28
C GLY A 314 -21.50 42.07 -9.37
N ASP A 315 -20.46 42.04 -10.21
CA ASP A 315 -20.23 43.04 -11.26
C ASP A 315 -21.01 42.76 -12.56
N SER A 316 -21.59 41.57 -12.71
CA SER A 316 -22.36 41.21 -13.91
C SER A 316 -23.77 41.83 -13.96
N ASN A 317 -24.26 42.36 -12.83
CA ASN A 317 -25.60 42.96 -12.71
C ASN A 317 -25.61 44.50 -12.84
N ASN A 318 -24.47 45.12 -13.17
CA ASN A 318 -24.38 46.55 -13.50
C ASN A 318 -23.86 46.72 -14.94
N LYS A 319 -24.67 46.35 -15.93
CA LYS A 319 -24.60 46.88 -17.28
C LYS A 319 -25.98 46.99 -17.92
#